data_AF-A0A2H0DCG5-F1
#
_entry.id   AF-A0A2H0DCG5-F1
#
_cell.length_a   1.000
_cell.length_b   1.000
_cell.length_c   1.000
_cell.angle_alpha   90.00
_cell.angle_beta   90.00
_cell.angle_gamma   90.00
#
_symmetry.space_group_name_H-M   'P 1'
#
loop_
_entity.id
_entity.type
_entity.pdbx_description
1 polymer ?
#
loop_
_entity_poly.entity_id
_entity_poly.type
_entity_poly.pdbx_seq_one_letter_code
_entity_poly.pdbx_strand_id
1 'polypeptide(L)'
;MFTKKHFINNFSAAFLLFVAALFVFKYAIRYGNVFALSTVFFFVGGVFLLFFLNKKIESQSSNFSKRQLFPVLVFLFLIAAAMAFIPQSTRVGRFPALIEWLSNFQQGIFPYGTKANPSGFPFLFFLASPFYLLGDAGYLEVFGLLLFLMLILKSVKTKKEYWVKILFLLLLPTTFYELAVRSELLTNTVLVISLFFLAEQKLKDGEKDISFIVLALLFGFFLSTRLIVFLWLAMFLLFFFRNNLKNGAVFFAISFSVFLLSLLPFYLWNAETFMNKGPFAVQTIYLPVWIYFIFPLLVLYAGWMIADFQELLFASGVLTFLLVSISFIMTIGDVGMYQAYSNSRFDISYYILSIPFFILSLKEYKVDWFLGKVSIP
;
A
#
# COMPACT_ATOMS: atom_id res chain seq x y z
N MET A 1 21.92 -23.41 -1.36
CA MET A 1 22.12 -22.36 -0.33
C MET A 1 21.05 -21.30 -0.52
N PHE A 2 20.14 -21.10 0.43
CA PHE A 2 19.09 -20.07 0.31
C PHE A 2 19.72 -18.69 0.52
N THR A 3 19.82 -17.90 -0.53
CA THR A 3 20.31 -16.52 -0.44
C THR A 3 19.23 -15.62 0.17
N LYS A 4 19.64 -14.53 0.85
CA LYS A 4 18.72 -13.51 1.41
C LYS A 4 17.67 -13.05 0.39
N LYS A 5 18.06 -12.95 -0.88
CA LYS A 5 17.19 -12.54 -1.99
C LYS A 5 16.14 -13.58 -2.36
N HIS A 6 16.46 -14.88 -2.30
CA HIS A 6 15.45 -15.92 -2.46
C HIS A 6 14.44 -15.94 -1.31
N PHE A 7 14.91 -15.71 -0.09
CA PHE A 7 14.02 -15.57 1.06
C PHE A 7 13.02 -14.42 0.86
N ILE A 8 13.49 -13.23 0.45
CA ILE A 8 12.63 -12.08 0.15
C ILE A 8 11.54 -12.45 -0.87
N ASN A 9 11.90 -13.08 -1.99
CA ASN A 9 10.93 -13.46 -3.01
C ASN A 9 9.90 -14.47 -2.50
N ASN A 10 10.35 -15.55 -1.85
CA ASN A 10 9.46 -16.59 -1.37
C ASN A 10 8.53 -16.08 -0.27
N PHE A 11 9.04 -15.25 0.64
CA PHE A 11 8.22 -14.62 1.66
C PHE A 11 7.20 -13.68 1.04
N SER A 12 7.61 -12.83 0.09
CA SER A 12 6.70 -11.91 -0.60
C SER A 12 5.58 -12.66 -1.32
N ALA A 13 5.90 -13.73 -2.06
CA ALA A 13 4.91 -14.56 -2.74
C ALA A 13 3.97 -15.29 -1.76
N ALA A 14 4.52 -15.89 -0.70
CA ALA A 14 3.74 -16.57 0.33
C ALA A 14 2.79 -15.61 1.05
N PHE A 15 3.24 -14.39 1.33
CA PHE A 15 2.41 -13.35 1.90
C PHE A 15 1.26 -12.96 0.98
N LEU A 16 1.52 -12.68 -0.30
CA LEU A 16 0.49 -12.30 -1.26
C LEU A 16 -0.59 -13.40 -1.35
N LEU A 17 -0.17 -14.67 -1.36
CA LEU A 17 -1.07 -15.82 -1.33
C LEU A 17 -1.87 -15.93 -0.03
N PHE A 18 -1.23 -15.65 1.12
CA PHE A 18 -1.89 -15.64 2.42
C PHE A 18 -3.01 -14.59 2.46
N VAL A 19 -2.74 -13.35 2.04
CA VAL A 19 -3.77 -12.30 1.99
C VAL A 19 -4.87 -12.66 1.00
N ALA A 20 -4.53 -13.21 -0.17
CA ALA A 20 -5.51 -13.68 -1.12
C ALA A 20 -6.45 -14.73 -0.49
N ALA A 21 -5.87 -15.72 0.19
CA ALA A 21 -6.62 -16.76 0.89
C ALA A 21 -7.52 -16.17 1.99
N LEU A 22 -7.03 -15.21 2.78
CA LEU A 22 -7.83 -14.51 3.79
C LEU A 22 -9.02 -13.77 3.16
N PHE A 23 -8.87 -13.13 2.01
CA PHE A 23 -9.97 -12.43 1.35
C PHE A 23 -10.99 -13.41 0.77
N VAL A 24 -10.52 -14.41 0.02
CA VAL A 24 -11.39 -15.44 -0.57
C VAL A 24 -12.18 -16.10 0.54
N PHE A 25 -11.54 -16.54 1.61
CA PHE A 25 -12.23 -17.22 2.71
C PHE A 25 -13.31 -16.31 3.34
N LYS A 26 -13.00 -15.04 3.63
CA LYS A 26 -13.95 -14.11 4.27
C LYS A 26 -15.23 -13.93 3.46
N TYR A 27 -15.10 -13.81 2.15
CA TYR A 27 -16.23 -13.50 1.28
C TYR A 27 -16.91 -14.76 0.74
N ALA A 28 -16.17 -15.84 0.50
CA ALA A 28 -16.71 -17.10 0.02
C ALA A 28 -17.48 -17.88 1.10
N ILE A 29 -17.18 -17.69 2.39
CA ILE A 29 -17.91 -18.36 3.49
C ILE A 29 -19.41 -18.03 3.49
N ARG A 30 -19.79 -16.90 2.89
CA ARG A 30 -21.20 -16.50 2.68
C ARG A 30 -21.99 -17.48 1.81
N TYR A 31 -21.29 -18.24 0.97
CA TYR A 31 -21.85 -19.27 0.08
C TYR A 31 -21.61 -20.69 0.62
N GLY A 32 -21.05 -20.83 1.82
CA GLY A 32 -20.80 -22.12 2.50
C GLY A 32 -19.31 -22.41 2.75
N ASN A 33 -19.02 -23.08 3.87
CA ASN A 33 -17.63 -23.36 4.33
C ASN A 33 -16.84 -24.23 3.35
N VAL A 34 -17.48 -25.26 2.77
CA VAL A 34 -16.83 -26.17 1.81
C VAL A 34 -16.48 -25.43 0.52
N PHE A 35 -17.36 -24.52 0.07
CA PHE A 35 -17.12 -23.67 -1.09
C PHE A 35 -15.92 -22.74 -0.84
N ALA A 36 -15.89 -22.08 0.33
CA ALA A 36 -14.79 -21.19 0.70
C ALA A 36 -13.43 -21.90 0.73
N LEU A 37 -13.34 -23.07 1.36
CA LEU A 37 -12.10 -23.85 1.41
C LEU A 37 -11.68 -24.30 0.01
N SER A 38 -12.62 -24.76 -0.82
CA SER A 38 -12.35 -25.21 -2.19
C SER A 38 -11.84 -24.08 -3.07
N THR A 39 -12.39 -22.87 -2.95
CA THR A 39 -11.91 -21.69 -3.69
C THR A 39 -10.52 -21.26 -3.24
N VAL A 40 -10.22 -21.31 -1.94
CA VAL A 40 -8.86 -21.02 -1.43
C VAL A 40 -7.86 -22.04 -1.96
N PHE A 41 -8.14 -23.34 -1.87
CA PHE A 41 -7.26 -24.38 -2.39
C PHE A 41 -7.05 -24.28 -3.90
N PHE A 42 -8.11 -23.99 -4.67
CA PHE A 42 -8.01 -23.80 -6.11
C PHE A 42 -7.17 -22.56 -6.47
N PHE A 43 -7.36 -21.45 -5.76
CA PHE A 43 -6.61 -20.22 -6.01
C PHE A 43 -5.13 -20.36 -5.63
N VAL A 44 -4.84 -20.86 -4.43
CA VAL A 44 -3.46 -21.09 -3.96
C VAL A 44 -2.77 -22.14 -4.83
N GLY A 45 -3.45 -23.25 -5.12
CA GLY A 45 -2.95 -24.30 -6.01
C GLY A 45 -2.71 -23.82 -7.44
N GLY A 46 -3.61 -22.98 -7.98
CA GLY A 46 -3.49 -22.39 -9.31
C GLY A 46 -2.30 -21.44 -9.45
N VAL A 47 -2.10 -20.55 -8.48
CA VAL A 47 -0.93 -19.64 -8.49
C VAL A 47 0.37 -20.41 -8.26
N PHE A 48 0.36 -21.44 -7.40
CA PHE A 48 1.51 -22.31 -7.17
C PHE A 48 1.87 -23.11 -8.44
N LEU A 49 0.87 -23.67 -9.14
CA LEU A 49 1.04 -24.31 -10.45
C LEU A 49 1.60 -23.34 -11.48
N LEU A 50 1.07 -22.12 -11.57
CA LEU A 50 1.59 -21.10 -12.48
C LEU A 50 3.05 -20.75 -12.16
N PHE A 51 3.42 -20.65 -10.89
CA PHE A 51 4.81 -20.41 -10.46
C PHE A 51 5.76 -21.53 -10.87
N PHE A 52 5.33 -22.80 -10.77
CA PHE A 52 6.11 -23.96 -11.19
C PHE A 52 6.17 -24.16 -12.71
N LEU A 53 5.05 -23.94 -13.41
CA LEU A 53 4.97 -24.02 -14.88
C LEU A 53 5.78 -22.90 -15.56
N ASN A 54 6.00 -21.78 -14.86
CA ASN A 54 6.83 -20.66 -15.31
C ASN A 54 8.35 -20.95 -15.32
N LYS A 55 8.79 -22.18 -15.00
CA LYS A 55 10.18 -22.60 -15.30
C LYS A 55 10.51 -22.60 -16.80
N LYS A 56 9.49 -22.68 -17.69
CA LYS A 56 9.67 -22.72 -19.15
C LYS A 56 9.63 -21.36 -19.86
N ILE A 57 9.36 -20.24 -19.17
CA ILE A 57 9.48 -18.92 -19.82
C ILE A 57 10.96 -18.56 -19.88
N GLU A 58 11.57 -18.77 -21.04
CA GLU A 58 12.96 -18.43 -21.29
C GLU A 58 13.23 -16.96 -20.95
N SER A 59 14.29 -16.76 -20.15
CA SER A 59 14.88 -15.47 -19.78
C SER A 59 15.57 -14.83 -21.00
N GLN A 60 14.85 -14.56 -22.07
CA GLN A 60 15.38 -13.72 -23.15
C GLN A 60 15.20 -12.26 -22.76
N SER A 61 16.31 -11.55 -22.59
CA SER A 61 16.38 -10.08 -22.48
C SER A 61 15.99 -9.44 -23.81
N SER A 62 14.75 -9.62 -24.21
CA SER A 62 14.23 -8.99 -25.42
C SER A 62 13.63 -7.65 -25.05
N ASN A 63 13.98 -6.64 -25.84
CA ASN A 63 13.47 -5.28 -25.72
C ASN A 63 11.98 -5.28 -25.38
N PHE A 64 11.66 -4.63 -24.27
CA PHE A 64 10.31 -4.48 -23.76
C PHE A 64 9.48 -3.75 -24.82
N SER A 65 8.50 -4.42 -25.42
CA SER A 65 7.76 -3.86 -26.55
C SER A 65 6.44 -3.24 -26.08
N LYS A 66 6.02 -2.14 -26.70
CA LYS A 66 4.74 -1.46 -26.42
C LYS A 66 3.52 -2.42 -26.49
N ARG A 67 3.64 -3.56 -27.19
CA ARG A 67 2.60 -4.59 -27.29
C ARG A 67 2.29 -5.27 -25.95
N GLN A 68 3.22 -5.28 -24.99
CA GLN A 68 3.01 -5.90 -23.66
C GLN A 68 2.17 -5.03 -22.72
N LEU A 69 1.91 -3.76 -23.07
CA LEU A 69 0.99 -2.86 -22.37
C LEU A 69 -0.47 -3.10 -22.77
N PHE A 70 -0.71 -3.72 -23.93
CA PHE A 70 -2.05 -3.87 -24.48
C PHE A 70 -2.99 -4.69 -23.56
N PRO A 71 -2.61 -5.87 -23.02
CA PRO A 71 -3.48 -6.64 -22.14
C PRO A 71 -3.82 -5.89 -20.84
N VAL A 72 -2.86 -5.09 -20.36
CA VAL A 72 -3.00 -4.27 -19.16
C VAL A 72 -3.98 -3.11 -19.40
N LEU A 73 -3.85 -2.42 -20.53
CA LEU A 73 -4.78 -1.35 -20.93
C LEU A 73 -6.20 -1.89 -21.16
N VAL A 74 -6.32 -3.07 -21.77
CA VAL A 74 -7.61 -3.75 -21.92
C VAL A 74 -8.21 -4.09 -20.55
N PHE A 75 -7.41 -4.63 -19.62
CA PHE A 75 -7.88 -4.92 -18.26
C PHE A 75 -8.37 -3.67 -17.52
N LEU A 76 -7.60 -2.57 -17.60
CA LEU A 76 -7.99 -1.29 -17.02
C LEU A 76 -9.24 -0.69 -17.65
N PHE A 77 -9.38 -0.80 -18.97
CA PHE A 77 -10.59 -0.39 -19.67
C PHE A 77 -11.80 -1.22 -19.21
N LEU A 78 -11.65 -2.54 -19.09
CA LEU A 78 -12.72 -3.42 -18.61
C LEU A 78 -13.10 -3.11 -17.16
N ILE A 79 -12.13 -2.75 -16.30
CA ILE A 79 -12.42 -2.27 -14.94
C ILE A 79 -13.16 -0.94 -14.97
N ALA A 80 -12.69 0.03 -15.73
CA ALA A 80 -13.33 1.34 -15.82
C ALA A 80 -14.76 1.21 -16.35
N ALA A 81 -14.99 0.32 -17.32
CA ALA A 81 -16.31 -0.02 -17.82
C ALA A 81 -17.15 -0.72 -16.72
N ALA A 82 -16.58 -1.68 -15.98
CA ALA A 82 -17.26 -2.36 -14.88
C ALA A 82 -17.68 -1.40 -13.76
N MET A 83 -16.89 -0.35 -13.48
CA MET A 83 -17.23 0.66 -12.47
C MET A 83 -18.49 1.45 -12.80
N ALA A 84 -18.88 1.56 -14.07
CA ALA A 84 -20.15 2.16 -14.47
C ALA A 84 -21.36 1.30 -14.04
N PHE A 85 -21.16 0.00 -13.82
CA PHE A 85 -22.20 -0.94 -13.43
C PHE A 85 -22.18 -1.30 -11.93
N ILE A 86 -21.11 -0.94 -11.20
CA ILE A 86 -21.00 -1.18 -9.76
C ILE A 86 -21.78 -0.09 -9.00
N PRO A 87 -22.80 -0.46 -8.20
CA PRO A 87 -23.56 0.50 -7.41
C PRO A 87 -22.64 1.35 -6.53
N GLN A 88 -22.89 2.67 -6.48
CA GLN A 88 -22.13 3.59 -5.61
C GLN A 88 -22.41 3.39 -4.11
N SER A 89 -23.44 2.61 -3.76
CA SER A 89 -23.76 2.27 -2.37
C SER A 89 -22.89 1.13 -1.86
N THR A 90 -21.76 1.48 -1.25
CA THR A 90 -20.92 0.50 -0.54
C THR A 90 -21.28 0.48 0.95
N ARG A 91 -21.33 -0.71 1.55
CA ARG A 91 -21.53 -0.88 3.01
C ARG A 91 -20.22 -0.66 3.79
N VAL A 92 -19.12 -0.33 3.11
CA VAL A 92 -17.80 -0.11 3.71
C VAL A 92 -17.65 1.38 3.96
N GLY A 93 -17.40 1.77 5.22
CA GLY A 93 -17.50 3.16 5.67
C GLY A 93 -16.52 4.16 5.04
N ARG A 94 -15.50 3.72 4.28
CA ARG A 94 -14.47 4.60 3.71
C ARG A 94 -14.99 5.53 2.62
N PHE A 95 -15.68 4.96 1.63
CA PHE A 95 -16.22 5.75 0.52
C PHE A 95 -17.29 6.75 1.02
N PRO A 96 -18.28 6.35 1.85
CA PRO A 96 -19.19 7.31 2.48
C PRO A 96 -18.47 8.38 3.30
N ALA A 97 -17.44 8.03 4.09
CA ALA A 97 -16.68 9.02 4.86
C ALA A 97 -15.96 10.04 3.97
N LEU A 98 -15.41 9.60 2.83
CA LEU A 98 -14.77 10.47 1.85
C LEU A 98 -15.77 11.44 1.22
N ILE A 99 -16.93 10.94 0.80
CA ILE A 99 -17.98 11.75 0.19
C ILE A 99 -18.56 12.75 1.20
N GLU A 100 -18.88 12.32 2.42
CA GLU A 100 -19.38 13.19 3.48
C GLU A 100 -18.36 14.28 3.86
N TRP A 101 -17.07 13.93 3.96
CA TRP A 101 -16.01 14.89 4.28
C TRP A 101 -15.89 15.97 3.19
N LEU A 102 -15.85 15.57 1.91
CA LEU A 102 -15.75 16.49 0.78
C LEU A 102 -16.98 17.39 0.66
N SER A 103 -18.18 16.81 0.82
CA SER A 103 -19.44 17.55 0.81
C SER A 103 -19.48 18.59 1.94
N ASN A 104 -19.11 18.21 3.16
CA ASN A 104 -19.07 19.13 4.29
C ASN A 104 -18.08 20.26 4.06
N PHE A 105 -16.88 19.95 3.57
CA PHE A 105 -15.87 20.96 3.24
C PHE A 105 -16.38 21.99 2.23
N GLN A 106 -17.04 21.54 1.16
CA GLN A 106 -17.64 22.42 0.15
C GLN A 106 -18.77 23.29 0.69
N GLN A 107 -19.52 22.79 1.67
CA GLN A 107 -20.63 23.51 2.30
C GLN A 107 -20.18 24.46 3.43
N GLY A 108 -18.88 24.52 3.74
CA GLY A 108 -18.38 25.28 4.90
C GLY A 108 -18.82 24.67 6.23
N ILE A 109 -19.08 23.36 6.27
CA ILE A 109 -19.38 22.57 7.47
C ILE A 109 -18.10 21.85 7.89
N PHE A 110 -17.86 21.75 9.20
CA PHE A 110 -16.66 21.09 9.72
C PHE A 110 -16.52 19.63 9.20
N PRO A 111 -15.48 19.30 8.40
CA PRO A 111 -15.45 18.04 7.65
C PRO A 111 -15.27 16.78 8.49
N TYR A 112 -14.66 16.88 9.67
CA TYR A 112 -14.46 15.75 10.59
C TYR A 112 -15.65 15.52 11.54
N GLY A 113 -16.71 16.31 11.44
CA GLY A 113 -17.93 16.17 12.24
C GLY A 113 -18.92 15.11 11.74
N THR A 114 -18.52 14.26 10.78
CA THR A 114 -19.44 13.33 10.11
C THR A 114 -19.69 12.06 10.93
N LYS A 115 -20.79 11.34 10.61
CA LYS A 115 -21.11 10.06 11.27
C LYS A 115 -20.23 8.92 10.77
N ALA A 116 -19.70 9.04 9.56
CA ALA A 116 -18.86 8.02 8.94
C ALA A 116 -17.42 7.98 9.49
N ASN A 117 -17.03 8.87 10.41
CA ASN A 117 -15.73 8.91 11.12
C ASN A 117 -14.52 8.78 10.16
N PRO A 118 -14.19 9.85 9.42
CA PRO A 118 -13.15 9.83 8.41
C PRO A 118 -11.77 9.55 9.03
N SER A 119 -11.17 8.41 8.65
CA SER A 119 -9.85 8.01 9.16
C SER A 119 -8.68 8.76 8.51
N GLY A 120 -8.86 9.34 7.33
CA GLY A 120 -7.81 10.02 6.57
C GLY A 120 -7.42 11.38 7.12
N PHE A 121 -6.15 11.75 6.95
CA PHE A 121 -5.70 13.13 7.13
C PHE A 121 -6.11 13.99 5.92
N PRO A 122 -6.12 15.34 6.04
CA PRO A 122 -6.75 16.23 5.07
C PRO A 122 -6.27 16.06 3.62
N PHE A 123 -4.98 15.83 3.40
CA PHE A 123 -4.43 15.72 2.05
C PHE A 123 -4.99 14.52 1.29
N LEU A 124 -5.40 13.44 1.97
CA LEU A 124 -6.07 12.31 1.31
C LEU A 124 -7.36 12.74 0.61
N PHE A 125 -8.16 13.59 1.25
CA PHE A 125 -9.41 14.07 0.66
C PHE A 125 -9.14 15.07 -0.45
N PHE A 126 -8.12 15.93 -0.31
CA PHE A 126 -7.71 16.82 -1.40
C PHE A 126 -7.21 16.04 -2.62
N LEU A 127 -6.52 14.92 -2.44
CA LEU A 127 -6.16 14.02 -3.54
C LEU A 127 -7.39 13.39 -4.23
N ALA A 128 -8.44 13.09 -3.46
CA ALA A 128 -9.69 12.56 -4.00
C ALA A 128 -10.59 13.63 -4.65
N SER A 129 -10.41 14.90 -4.29
CA SER A 129 -11.28 16.00 -4.70
C SER A 129 -11.43 16.18 -6.23
N PRO A 130 -10.39 16.02 -7.08
CA PRO A 130 -10.58 16.14 -8.52
C PRO A 130 -11.52 15.06 -9.08
N PHE A 131 -11.40 13.83 -8.55
CA PHE A 131 -12.23 12.70 -8.96
C PHE A 131 -13.67 12.84 -8.47
N TYR A 132 -13.85 13.36 -7.25
CA TYR A 132 -15.16 13.72 -6.73
C TYR A 132 -15.87 14.76 -7.62
N LEU A 133 -15.14 15.79 -8.07
CA LEU A 133 -15.67 16.82 -8.98
C LEU A 133 -16.00 16.29 -10.39
N LEU A 134 -15.34 15.20 -10.82
CA LEU A 134 -15.68 14.48 -12.05
C LEU A 134 -16.95 13.61 -11.91
N GLY A 135 -17.57 13.60 -10.73
CA GLY A 135 -18.82 12.89 -10.43
C GLY A 135 -18.64 11.54 -9.72
N ASP A 136 -17.40 11.04 -9.60
CA ASP A 136 -17.14 9.78 -8.91
C ASP A 136 -15.73 9.70 -8.32
N ALA A 137 -15.63 9.77 -6.99
CA ALA A 137 -14.35 9.66 -6.29
C ALA A 137 -13.67 8.29 -6.46
N GLY A 138 -14.39 7.26 -6.91
CA GLY A 138 -13.83 5.94 -7.20
C GLY A 138 -12.79 5.95 -8.33
N TYR A 139 -12.79 6.96 -9.20
CA TYR A 139 -11.74 7.09 -10.23
C TYR A 139 -10.33 7.26 -9.66
N LEU A 140 -10.21 7.68 -8.39
CA LEU A 140 -8.93 7.69 -7.67
C LEU A 140 -8.27 6.29 -7.68
N GLU A 141 -9.06 5.23 -7.53
CA GLU A 141 -8.53 3.86 -7.49
C GLU A 141 -8.07 3.37 -8.87
N VAL A 142 -8.79 3.73 -9.93
CA VAL A 142 -8.34 3.46 -11.31
C VAL A 142 -7.02 4.16 -11.59
N PHE A 143 -6.88 5.41 -11.15
CA PHE A 143 -5.64 6.16 -11.24
C PHE A 143 -4.50 5.49 -10.44
N GLY A 144 -4.77 5.02 -9.22
CA GLY A 144 -3.78 4.29 -8.42
C GLY A 144 -3.32 3.00 -9.08
N LEU A 145 -4.22 2.21 -9.68
CA LEU A 145 -3.85 1.00 -10.42
C LEU A 145 -3.03 1.32 -11.67
N LEU A 146 -3.41 2.35 -12.44
CA LEU A 146 -2.63 2.85 -13.58
C LEU A 146 -1.20 3.24 -13.14
N LEU A 147 -1.08 4.02 -12.06
CA LEU A 147 0.20 4.40 -11.50
C LEU A 147 1.01 3.19 -11.04
N PHE A 148 0.35 2.20 -10.42
CA PHE A 148 1.02 1.00 -9.96
C PHE A 148 1.60 0.17 -11.11
N LEU A 149 0.86 0.07 -12.21
CA LEU A 149 1.33 -0.56 -13.43
C LEU A 149 2.54 0.17 -14.02
N MET A 150 2.52 1.50 -14.04
CA MET A 150 3.68 2.31 -14.44
C MET A 150 4.91 2.05 -13.55
N LEU A 151 4.72 1.90 -12.23
CA LEU A 151 5.80 1.52 -11.32
C LEU A 151 6.33 0.11 -11.58
N ILE A 152 5.45 -0.87 -11.81
CA ILE A 152 5.85 -2.23 -12.14
C ILE A 152 6.73 -2.20 -13.39
N LEU A 153 6.27 -1.55 -14.46
CA LEU A 153 7.01 -1.39 -15.73
C LEU A 153 8.38 -0.75 -15.55
N LYS A 154 8.49 0.23 -14.66
CA LYS A 154 9.75 0.92 -14.36
C LYS A 154 10.68 0.07 -13.48
N SER A 155 10.13 -0.82 -12.67
CA SER A 155 10.89 -1.63 -11.70
C SER A 155 11.48 -2.92 -12.28
N VAL A 156 10.91 -3.44 -13.37
CA VAL A 156 11.22 -4.77 -13.91
C VAL A 156 12.44 -4.75 -14.82
N LYS A 157 13.29 -5.77 -14.70
CA LYS A 157 14.44 -5.96 -15.60
C LYS A 157 14.22 -7.04 -16.65
N THR A 158 13.35 -8.01 -16.37
CA THR A 158 13.09 -9.14 -17.26
C THR A 158 11.60 -9.27 -17.58
N LYS A 159 11.29 -9.89 -18.73
CA LYS A 159 9.90 -10.20 -19.12
C LYS A 159 9.21 -11.11 -18.10
N LYS A 160 9.95 -12.03 -17.50
CA LYS A 160 9.42 -12.95 -16.48
C LYS A 160 9.05 -12.19 -15.21
N GLU A 161 9.91 -11.30 -14.74
CA GLU A 161 9.63 -10.45 -13.57
C GLU A 161 8.36 -9.62 -13.79
N TYR A 162 8.21 -9.02 -14.98
CA TYR A 162 7.01 -8.31 -15.38
C TYR A 162 5.76 -9.18 -15.27
N TRP A 163 5.74 -10.33 -15.95
CA TRP A 163 4.57 -11.20 -15.95
C TRP A 163 4.23 -11.74 -14.57
N VAL A 164 5.21 -12.06 -13.73
CA VAL A 164 4.95 -12.49 -12.34
C VAL A 164 4.25 -11.38 -11.55
N LYS A 165 4.76 -10.14 -11.61
CA LYS A 165 4.16 -9.00 -10.90
C LYS A 165 2.75 -8.69 -11.41
N ILE A 166 2.54 -8.72 -12.73
CA ILE A 166 1.23 -8.51 -13.35
C ILE A 166 0.25 -9.63 -12.97
N LEU A 167 0.66 -10.89 -13.03
CA LEU A 167 -0.21 -12.01 -12.64
C LEU A 167 -0.64 -11.91 -11.17
N PHE A 168 0.27 -11.55 -10.26
CA PHE A 168 -0.12 -11.28 -8.88
C PHE A 168 -1.14 -10.15 -8.79
N LEU A 169 -0.89 -9.00 -9.41
CA LEU A 169 -1.83 -7.87 -9.39
C LEU A 169 -3.22 -8.25 -9.93
N LEU A 170 -3.28 -8.97 -11.05
CA LEU A 170 -4.53 -9.34 -11.73
C LEU A 170 -5.29 -10.47 -11.04
N LEU A 171 -4.59 -11.40 -10.39
CA LEU A 171 -5.23 -12.53 -9.72
C LEU A 171 -5.62 -12.21 -8.29
N LEU A 172 -4.97 -11.23 -7.64
CA LEU A 172 -5.23 -10.92 -6.24
C LEU A 172 -6.68 -10.45 -6.02
N PRO A 173 -7.48 -11.15 -5.19
CA PRO A 173 -8.84 -10.74 -4.83
C PRO A 173 -8.91 -9.34 -4.22
N THR A 174 -7.84 -8.89 -3.59
CA THR A 174 -7.72 -7.57 -2.98
C THR A 174 -7.81 -6.44 -4.00
N THR A 175 -7.29 -6.63 -5.21
CA THR A 175 -7.35 -5.64 -6.29
C THR A 175 -8.81 -5.39 -6.69
N PHE A 176 -9.58 -6.47 -6.86
CA PHE A 176 -11.00 -6.39 -7.16
C PHE A 176 -11.81 -5.83 -5.98
N TYR A 177 -11.40 -6.17 -4.75
CA TYR A 177 -12.03 -5.63 -3.56
C TYR A 177 -11.89 -4.10 -3.49
N GLU A 178 -10.70 -3.53 -3.67
CA GLU A 178 -10.50 -2.06 -3.63
C GLU A 178 -11.38 -1.35 -4.65
N LEU A 179 -11.47 -1.89 -5.87
CA LEU A 179 -12.33 -1.37 -6.92
C LEU A 179 -13.81 -1.45 -6.56
N ALA A 180 -14.27 -2.59 -6.04
CA ALA A 180 -15.67 -2.80 -5.70
C ALA A 180 -16.13 -1.91 -4.54
N VAL A 181 -15.25 -1.65 -3.56
CA VAL A 181 -15.59 -0.83 -2.40
C VAL A 181 -15.15 0.63 -2.52
N ARG A 182 -14.47 0.99 -3.62
CA ARG A 182 -13.92 2.32 -3.90
C ARG A 182 -13.00 2.80 -2.76
N SER A 183 -12.12 1.90 -2.30
CA SER A 183 -11.16 2.16 -1.24
C SER A 183 -9.89 2.79 -1.79
N GLU A 184 -9.27 3.64 -0.97
CA GLU A 184 -8.10 4.43 -1.29
C GLU A 184 -6.79 3.87 -0.70
N LEU A 185 -6.80 2.68 -0.08
CA LEU A 185 -5.62 2.12 0.57
C LEU A 185 -4.52 1.76 -0.42
N LEU A 186 -4.87 1.03 -1.49
CA LEU A 186 -3.91 0.63 -2.51
C LEU A 186 -3.31 1.87 -3.19
N THR A 187 -4.17 2.78 -3.62
CA THR A 187 -3.75 4.05 -4.24
C THR A 187 -2.81 4.86 -3.34
N ASN A 188 -3.15 5.00 -2.05
CA ASN A 188 -2.30 5.72 -1.10
C ASN A 188 -0.90 5.10 -0.98
N THR A 189 -0.81 3.77 -0.84
CA THR A 189 0.48 3.08 -0.79
C THR A 189 1.28 3.28 -2.08
N VAL A 190 0.64 3.11 -3.24
CA VAL A 190 1.28 3.26 -4.55
C VAL A 190 1.84 4.66 -4.75
N LEU A 191 1.13 5.69 -4.31
CA LEU A 191 1.61 7.07 -4.39
C LEU A 191 2.86 7.31 -3.52
N VAL A 192 2.89 6.78 -2.30
CA VAL A 192 4.09 6.91 -1.44
C VAL A 192 5.28 6.15 -2.04
N ILE A 193 5.06 4.95 -2.57
CA ILE A 193 6.12 4.22 -3.27
C ILE A 193 6.60 5.00 -4.50
N SER A 194 5.69 5.65 -5.23
CA SER A 194 6.07 6.52 -6.34
C SER A 194 7.02 7.63 -5.90
N LEU A 195 6.79 8.23 -4.73
CA LEU A 195 7.73 9.19 -4.15
C LEU A 195 9.08 8.56 -3.80
N PHE A 196 9.13 7.32 -3.28
CA PHE A 196 10.41 6.62 -3.06
C PHE A 196 11.20 6.46 -4.36
N PHE A 197 10.56 6.03 -5.44
CA PHE A 197 11.22 5.91 -6.75
C PHE A 197 11.66 7.27 -7.31
N LEU A 198 10.87 8.32 -7.14
CA LEU A 198 11.24 9.66 -7.56
C LEU A 198 12.44 10.18 -6.75
N ALA A 199 12.44 9.94 -5.44
CA ALA A 199 13.51 10.33 -4.55
C ALA A 199 14.81 9.57 -4.84
N GLU A 200 14.77 8.26 -5.07
CA GLU A 200 15.92 7.46 -5.49
C GLU A 200 16.57 8.00 -6.78
N GLN A 201 15.76 8.55 -7.69
CA GLN A 201 16.25 9.07 -8.98
C GLN A 201 16.75 10.51 -8.95
N LYS A 202 16.18 11.34 -8.08
CA LYS A 202 16.38 12.80 -8.10
C LYS A 202 17.23 13.30 -6.95
N LEU A 203 17.18 12.65 -5.79
CA LEU A 203 18.00 13.04 -4.66
C LEU A 203 19.43 12.53 -4.89
N LYS A 204 20.38 13.42 -4.62
CA LYS A 204 21.78 13.07 -4.48
C LYS A 204 22.15 13.25 -3.02
N ASP A 205 22.83 12.26 -2.46
CA ASP A 205 23.27 12.35 -1.07
C ASP A 205 24.20 13.56 -0.90
N GLY A 206 23.97 14.36 0.13
CA GLY A 206 24.73 15.59 0.41
C GLY A 206 24.20 16.89 -0.20
N GLU A 207 23.42 16.86 -1.30
CA GLU A 207 22.95 18.08 -1.98
C GLU A 207 21.54 18.49 -1.50
N LYS A 208 21.35 19.79 -1.22
CA LYS A 208 20.05 20.39 -0.87
C LYS A 208 19.53 21.22 -2.03
N ASP A 209 19.35 20.58 -3.18
CA ASP A 209 18.87 21.21 -4.39
C ASP A 209 17.34 21.46 -4.35
N ILE A 210 16.79 21.98 -5.44
CA ILE A 210 15.34 22.18 -5.57
C ILE A 210 14.60 20.83 -5.45
N SER A 211 15.17 19.75 -5.98
CA SER A 211 14.58 18.41 -5.90
C SER A 211 14.43 17.96 -4.45
N PHE A 212 15.44 18.22 -3.60
CA PHE A 212 15.40 17.95 -2.16
C PHE A 212 14.22 18.65 -1.49
N ILE A 213 14.06 19.95 -1.72
CA ILE A 213 12.99 20.75 -1.11
C ILE A 213 11.63 20.28 -1.61
N VAL A 214 11.45 20.14 -2.92
CA VAL A 214 10.18 19.72 -3.54
C VAL A 214 9.77 18.34 -3.03
N LEU A 215 10.70 17.38 -2.97
CA LEU A 215 10.39 16.06 -2.45
C LEU A 215 10.04 16.10 -0.96
N ALA A 216 10.76 16.87 -0.14
CA ALA A 216 10.40 17.02 1.27
C ALA A 216 9.00 17.62 1.47
N LEU A 217 8.62 18.62 0.66
CA LEU A 217 7.26 19.16 0.67
C LEU A 217 6.22 18.10 0.28
N LEU A 218 6.48 17.33 -0.79
CA LEU A 218 5.60 16.25 -1.22
C LEU A 218 5.46 15.17 -0.14
N PHE A 219 6.56 14.71 0.47
CA PHE A 219 6.48 13.76 1.58
C PHE A 219 5.67 14.32 2.74
N GLY A 220 5.79 15.60 3.05
CA GLY A 220 4.96 16.26 4.08
C GLY A 220 3.46 16.22 3.78
N PHE A 221 3.07 16.47 2.53
CA PHE A 221 1.67 16.28 2.11
C PHE A 221 1.24 14.81 2.22
N PHE A 222 2.10 13.86 1.85
CA PHE A 222 1.78 12.43 1.97
C PHE A 222 1.76 11.91 3.41
N LEU A 223 2.49 12.52 4.35
CA LEU A 223 2.27 12.29 5.78
C LEU A 223 0.85 12.71 6.21
N SER A 224 0.27 13.68 5.51
CA SER A 224 -1.11 14.15 5.68
C SER A 224 -2.13 13.32 4.88
N THR A 225 -1.82 12.07 4.55
CA THR A 225 -2.84 11.10 4.09
C THR A 225 -3.22 10.09 5.16
N ARG A 226 -2.24 9.37 5.73
CA ARG A 226 -2.42 8.33 6.76
C ARG A 226 -1.22 8.23 7.69
N LEU A 227 -1.45 7.82 8.94
CA LEU A 227 -0.41 7.71 9.97
C LEU A 227 0.65 6.67 9.61
N ILE A 228 0.27 5.60 8.92
CA ILE A 228 1.20 4.55 8.47
C ILE A 228 2.31 5.09 7.55
N VAL A 229 2.11 6.24 6.89
CA VAL A 229 3.11 6.84 6.00
C VAL A 229 4.34 7.30 6.79
N PHE A 230 4.19 7.69 8.07
CA PHE A 230 5.32 8.00 8.95
C PHE A 230 6.29 6.83 9.07
N LEU A 231 5.75 5.61 9.14
CA LEU A 231 6.54 4.39 9.24
C LEU A 231 7.41 4.22 7.99
N TRP A 232 6.79 4.34 6.82
CA TRP A 232 7.48 4.17 5.54
C TRP A 232 8.53 5.26 5.33
N LEU A 233 8.19 6.52 5.64
CA LEU A 233 9.12 7.63 5.53
C LEU A 233 10.33 7.44 6.46
N ALA A 234 10.13 7.02 7.71
CA ALA A 234 11.23 6.80 8.64
C ALA A 234 12.23 5.75 8.12
N MET A 235 11.75 4.61 7.59
CA MET A 235 12.64 3.63 6.94
C MET A 235 13.37 4.21 5.74
N PHE A 236 12.66 4.94 4.88
CA PHE A 236 13.26 5.55 3.69
C PHE A 236 14.36 6.54 4.07
N LEU A 237 14.12 7.43 5.04
CA LEU A 237 15.11 8.42 5.47
C LEU A 237 16.35 7.77 6.08
N LEU A 238 16.17 6.73 6.90
CA LEU A 238 17.31 5.99 7.45
C LEU A 238 18.09 5.26 6.37
N PHE A 239 17.40 4.60 5.44
CA PHE A 239 18.05 3.94 4.32
C PHE A 239 18.84 4.93 3.45
N PHE A 240 18.19 6.03 3.05
CA PHE A 240 18.72 6.96 2.05
C PHE A 240 19.77 7.92 2.63
N PHE A 241 19.55 8.44 3.84
CA PHE A 241 20.41 9.45 4.47
C PHE A 241 21.29 8.88 5.60
N ARG A 242 21.49 7.56 5.70
CA ARG A 242 22.35 6.96 6.76
C ARG A 242 23.75 7.56 6.82
N ASN A 243 24.31 7.96 5.69
CA ASN A 243 25.65 8.55 5.61
C ASN A 243 25.65 10.05 5.93
N ASN A 244 24.49 10.70 5.89
CA ASN A 244 24.33 12.13 6.17
C ASN A 244 23.02 12.40 6.92
N LEU A 245 22.97 11.97 8.19
CA LEU A 245 21.79 12.09 9.05
C LEU A 245 21.33 13.54 9.24
N LYS A 246 22.23 14.51 9.12
CA LYS A 246 21.87 15.94 9.18
C LYS A 246 20.93 16.31 8.02
N ASN A 247 21.20 15.84 6.81
CA ASN A 247 20.31 16.07 5.67
C ASN A 247 18.99 15.32 5.85
N GLY A 248 19.02 14.07 6.34
CA GLY A 248 17.81 13.33 6.68
C GLY A 248 16.93 14.06 7.71
N ALA A 249 17.53 14.65 8.75
CA ALA A 249 16.83 15.43 9.77
C ALA A 249 16.22 16.71 9.20
N VAL A 250 16.93 17.44 8.33
CA VAL A 250 16.39 18.62 7.64
C VAL A 250 15.23 18.24 6.72
N PHE A 251 15.36 17.14 5.96
CA PHE A 251 14.30 16.62 5.10
C PHE A 251 13.05 16.26 5.90
N PHE A 252 13.24 15.59 7.04
CA PHE A 252 12.16 15.25 7.97
C PHE A 252 11.51 16.51 8.54
N ALA A 253 12.29 17.50 8.98
CA ALA A 253 11.77 18.74 9.55
C ALA A 253 10.89 19.51 8.55
N ILE A 254 11.30 19.60 7.28
CA ILE A 254 10.49 20.22 6.22
C ILE A 254 9.19 19.42 6.00
N SER A 255 9.30 18.10 5.80
CA SER A 255 8.14 17.21 5.63
C SER A 255 7.16 17.34 6.80
N PHE A 256 7.67 17.29 8.03
CA PHE A 256 6.87 17.36 9.24
C PHE A 256 6.22 18.73 9.42
N SER A 257 6.90 19.82 9.04
CA SER A 257 6.32 21.17 9.07
C SER A 257 5.13 21.28 8.12
N VAL A 258 5.24 20.76 6.89
CA VAL A 258 4.11 20.74 5.93
C VAL A 258 2.96 19.88 6.46
N PHE A 259 3.27 18.73 7.06
CA PHE A 259 2.25 17.91 7.72
C PHE A 259 1.50 18.71 8.79
N LEU A 260 2.19 19.35 9.73
CA LEU A 260 1.55 20.16 10.77
C LEU A 260 0.72 21.31 10.18
N LEU A 261 1.26 22.02 9.20
CA LEU A 261 0.56 23.11 8.51
C LEU A 261 -0.71 22.62 7.80
N SER A 262 -0.73 21.41 7.28
CA SER A 262 -1.93 20.84 6.65
C SER A 262 -3.05 20.49 7.65
N LEU A 263 -2.70 20.23 8.92
CA LEU A 263 -3.67 19.93 9.99
C LEU A 263 -4.19 21.20 10.66
N LEU A 264 -3.37 22.25 10.70
CA LEU A 264 -3.63 23.47 11.45
C LEU A 264 -5.00 24.11 11.15
N PRO A 265 -5.46 24.24 9.88
CA PRO A 265 -6.78 24.81 9.59
C PRO A 265 -7.93 24.06 10.26
N PHE A 266 -7.86 22.72 10.32
CA PHE A 266 -8.92 21.89 10.89
C PHE A 266 -8.92 21.92 12.41
N TYR A 267 -7.72 21.98 13.01
CA TYR A 267 -7.59 22.19 14.45
C TYR A 267 -8.15 23.56 14.87
N LEU A 268 -7.83 24.63 14.13
CA LEU A 268 -8.34 25.97 14.41
C LEU A 268 -9.85 26.11 14.14
N TRP A 269 -10.40 25.34 13.20
CA TRP A 269 -11.83 25.36 12.90
C TRP A 269 -12.66 24.72 14.02
N ASN A 270 -12.29 23.53 14.50
CA ASN A 270 -12.94 22.89 15.65
C ASN A 270 -12.01 21.89 16.35
N ALA A 271 -11.23 22.38 17.32
CA ALA A 271 -10.22 21.59 18.01
C ALA A 271 -10.80 20.36 18.73
N GLU A 272 -11.93 20.53 19.43
CA GLU A 272 -12.55 19.45 20.20
C GLU A 272 -13.00 18.29 19.29
N THR A 273 -13.73 18.61 18.22
CA THR A 273 -14.21 17.59 17.29
C THR A 273 -13.05 16.97 16.51
N PHE A 274 -12.05 17.76 16.12
CA PHE A 274 -10.87 17.26 15.42
C PHE A 274 -10.06 16.27 16.26
N MET A 275 -9.88 16.54 17.56
CA MET A 275 -9.12 15.64 18.43
C MET A 275 -9.91 14.37 18.78
N ASN A 276 -11.22 14.49 19.00
CA ASN A 276 -12.05 13.37 19.47
C ASN A 276 -12.58 12.47 18.34
N LYS A 277 -12.82 13.03 17.14
CA LYS A 277 -13.41 12.30 15.99
C LYS A 277 -12.55 12.32 14.74
N GLY A 278 -11.47 13.10 14.75
CA GLY A 278 -10.59 13.22 13.60
C GLY A 278 -9.66 12.03 13.40
N PRO A 279 -8.67 12.19 12.51
CA PRO A 279 -7.91 11.08 11.96
C PRO A 279 -7.04 10.37 12.99
N PHE A 280 -6.53 11.09 14.00
CA PHE A 280 -5.77 10.48 15.09
C PHE A 280 -6.64 9.49 15.86
N ALA A 281 -7.80 9.93 16.38
CA ALA A 281 -8.69 9.08 17.16
C ALA A 281 -9.12 7.81 16.40
N VAL A 282 -9.48 7.94 15.11
CA VAL A 282 -9.94 6.79 14.31
C VAL A 282 -8.80 5.82 14.00
N GLN A 283 -7.59 6.30 13.72
CA GLN A 283 -6.45 5.44 13.38
C GLN A 283 -5.80 4.78 14.60
N THR A 284 -5.93 5.36 15.80
CA THR A 284 -5.33 4.80 17.01
C THR A 284 -6.21 3.80 17.75
N ILE A 285 -7.51 3.72 17.45
CA ILE A 285 -8.47 2.81 18.13
C ILE A 285 -8.02 1.34 18.15
N TYR A 286 -7.30 0.90 17.13
CA TYR A 286 -6.98 -0.52 16.93
C TYR A 286 -5.59 -0.94 17.44
N LEU A 287 -4.84 -0.03 18.07
CA LEU A 287 -3.48 -0.31 18.54
C LEU A 287 -3.32 0.03 20.02
N PRO A 288 -2.82 -0.90 20.85
CA PRO A 288 -2.50 -0.62 22.24
C PRO A 288 -1.34 0.36 22.36
N VAL A 289 -1.30 1.05 23.49
CA VAL A 289 -0.32 2.11 23.76
C VAL A 289 1.14 1.64 23.62
N TRP A 290 1.45 0.41 24.02
CA TRP A 290 2.82 -0.13 23.95
C TRP A 290 3.35 -0.29 22.51
N ILE A 291 2.48 -0.49 21.51
CA ILE A 291 2.91 -0.57 20.10
C ILE A 291 3.51 0.76 19.65
N TYR A 292 3.02 1.90 20.15
CA TYR A 292 3.58 3.20 19.79
C TYR A 292 5.03 3.40 20.26
N PHE A 293 5.54 2.57 21.16
CA PHE A 293 6.93 2.61 21.60
C PHE A 293 7.78 1.53 20.91
N ILE A 294 7.26 0.30 20.81
CA ILE A 294 8.02 -0.82 20.21
C ILE A 294 8.18 -0.64 18.70
N PHE A 295 7.12 -0.23 18.00
CA PHE A 295 7.14 -0.19 16.54
C PHE A 295 8.12 0.85 15.98
N PRO A 296 8.21 2.08 16.52
CA PRO A 296 9.26 3.01 16.10
C PRO A 296 10.67 2.45 16.28
N LEU A 297 10.96 1.74 17.37
CA LEU A 297 12.28 1.12 17.57
C LEU A 297 12.58 0.05 16.50
N LEU A 298 11.59 -0.79 16.18
CA LEU A 298 11.71 -1.77 15.10
C LEU A 298 11.93 -1.10 13.73
N VAL A 299 11.24 0.01 13.48
CA VAL A 299 11.39 0.82 12.27
C VAL A 299 12.79 1.43 12.17
N LEU A 300 13.32 1.96 13.27
CA LEU A 300 14.68 2.51 13.32
C LEU A 300 15.72 1.41 13.04
N TYR A 301 15.58 0.27 13.71
CA TYR A 301 16.47 -0.88 13.51
C TYR A 301 16.41 -1.42 12.07
N ALA A 302 15.21 -1.69 11.57
CA ALA A 302 15.01 -2.17 10.19
C ALA A 302 15.53 -1.15 9.18
N GLY A 303 15.19 0.13 9.35
CA GLY A 303 15.63 1.25 8.53
C GLY A 303 17.14 1.30 8.35
N TRP A 304 17.88 1.11 9.44
CA TRP A 304 19.35 1.11 9.44
C TRP A 304 19.96 -0.11 8.74
N MET A 305 19.30 -1.27 8.83
CA MET A 305 19.81 -2.54 8.31
C MET A 305 19.52 -2.78 6.82
N ILE A 306 18.69 -1.94 6.18
CA ILE A 306 18.35 -2.07 4.76
C ILE A 306 19.59 -1.82 3.90
N ALA A 307 19.98 -2.81 3.09
CA ALA A 307 21.15 -2.67 2.22
C ALA A 307 20.83 -1.97 0.89
N ASP A 308 19.66 -2.24 0.31
CA ASP A 308 19.26 -1.76 -1.02
C ASP A 308 17.76 -1.48 -1.12
N PHE A 309 17.36 -0.86 -2.23
CA PHE A 309 15.98 -0.41 -2.45
C PHE A 309 14.95 -1.55 -2.47
N GLN A 310 15.32 -2.76 -2.87
CA GLN A 310 14.40 -3.90 -2.79
C GLN A 310 14.18 -4.32 -1.34
N GLU A 311 15.23 -4.30 -0.52
CA GLU A 311 15.11 -4.54 0.92
C GLU A 311 14.27 -3.46 1.60
N LEU A 312 14.35 -2.20 1.17
CA LEU A 312 13.46 -1.13 1.63
C LEU A 312 12.00 -1.48 1.38
N LEU A 313 11.67 -1.85 0.13
CA LEU A 313 10.31 -2.22 -0.24
C LEU A 313 9.84 -3.44 0.56
N PHE A 314 10.67 -4.48 0.65
CA PHE A 314 10.36 -5.69 1.41
C PHE A 314 10.13 -5.41 2.90
N ALA A 315 11.06 -4.71 3.56
CA ALA A 315 10.95 -4.36 4.98
C ALA A 315 9.73 -3.49 5.25
N SER A 316 9.40 -2.57 4.34
CA SER A 316 8.18 -1.76 4.42
C SER A 316 6.91 -2.60 4.36
N GLY A 317 6.88 -3.58 3.45
CA GLY A 317 5.79 -4.55 3.36
C GLY A 317 5.67 -5.39 4.63
N VAL A 318 6.78 -5.92 5.14
CA VAL A 318 6.84 -6.76 6.35
C VAL A 318 6.36 -6.00 7.59
N LEU A 319 6.88 -4.79 7.84
CA LEU A 319 6.47 -4.03 9.02
C LEU A 319 5.00 -3.60 8.93
N THR A 320 4.52 -3.21 7.75
CA THR A 320 3.09 -2.93 7.56
C THR A 320 2.25 -4.17 7.84
N PHE A 321 2.65 -5.32 7.30
CA PHE A 321 1.98 -6.59 7.53
C PHE A 321 1.95 -6.97 9.03
N LEU A 322 3.09 -6.86 9.72
CA LEU A 322 3.19 -7.17 11.14
C LEU A 322 2.29 -6.27 11.97
N LEU A 323 2.24 -4.97 11.68
CA LEU A 323 1.39 -4.03 12.40
C LEU A 323 -0.10 -4.42 12.27
N VAL A 324 -0.55 -4.68 11.04
CA VAL A 324 -1.91 -5.11 10.76
C VAL A 324 -2.22 -6.46 11.41
N SER A 325 -1.26 -7.40 11.38
CA SER A 325 -1.41 -8.72 11.99
C SER A 325 -1.54 -8.66 13.51
N ILE A 326 -0.71 -7.85 14.17
CA ILE A 326 -0.78 -7.66 15.63
C ILE A 326 -2.16 -7.08 15.99
N SER A 327 -2.59 -6.03 15.30
CA SER A 327 -3.91 -5.43 15.52
C SER A 327 -5.06 -6.42 15.31
N PHE A 328 -4.96 -7.27 14.28
CA PHE A 328 -5.94 -8.33 14.02
C PHE A 328 -5.97 -9.38 15.14
N ILE A 329 -4.80 -9.89 15.56
CA ILE A 329 -4.67 -10.89 16.63
C ILE A 329 -5.19 -10.34 17.95
N MET A 330 -4.90 -9.08 18.26
CA MET A 330 -5.43 -8.42 19.45
C MET A 330 -6.96 -8.31 19.41
N THR A 331 -7.52 -7.91 18.26
CA THR A 331 -8.97 -7.87 18.09
C THR A 331 -9.59 -9.26 18.25
N ILE A 332 -8.92 -10.32 17.78
CA ILE A 332 -9.36 -11.71 18.03
C ILE A 332 -9.33 -12.03 19.54
N GLY A 333 -8.30 -11.58 20.26
CA GLY A 333 -8.21 -11.74 21.71
C GLY A 333 -9.37 -11.05 22.46
N ASP A 334 -9.79 -9.87 21.98
CA ASP A 334 -10.81 -9.05 22.65
C ASP A 334 -12.25 -9.51 22.37
N VAL A 335 -12.57 -9.86 21.12
CA VAL A 335 -13.96 -10.17 20.70
C VAL A 335 -14.15 -11.60 20.16
N GLY A 336 -13.08 -12.37 20.02
CA GLY A 336 -13.10 -13.70 19.42
C GLY A 336 -13.02 -13.70 17.88
N MET A 337 -12.56 -14.82 17.30
CA MET A 337 -12.30 -14.96 15.87
C MET A 337 -13.52 -14.66 14.98
N TYR A 338 -14.69 -15.18 15.35
CA TYR A 338 -15.91 -14.98 14.57
C TYR A 338 -16.34 -13.50 14.52
N GLN A 339 -16.26 -12.80 15.65
CA GLN A 339 -16.61 -11.38 15.70
C GLN A 339 -15.58 -10.51 15.00
N ALA A 340 -14.29 -10.78 15.23
CA ALA A 340 -13.17 -10.07 14.61
C ALA A 340 -13.21 -10.19 13.08
N TYR A 341 -13.32 -11.41 12.57
CA TYR A 341 -13.17 -11.70 11.15
C TYR A 341 -14.49 -11.69 10.37
N SER A 342 -15.48 -12.49 10.78
CA SER A 342 -16.74 -12.67 10.04
C SER A 342 -17.68 -11.47 10.20
N ASN A 343 -17.85 -10.98 11.43
CA ASN A 343 -18.67 -9.78 11.71
C ASN A 343 -17.91 -8.46 11.50
N SER A 344 -16.70 -8.52 10.96
CA SER A 344 -15.92 -7.34 10.54
C SER A 344 -15.68 -6.31 11.65
N ARG A 345 -15.53 -6.76 12.91
CA ARG A 345 -15.00 -5.89 13.99
C ARG A 345 -13.57 -5.44 13.69
N PHE A 346 -12.79 -6.28 12.98
CA PHE A 346 -11.54 -5.89 12.35
C PHE A 346 -11.71 -5.79 10.83
N ASP A 347 -11.15 -4.73 10.25
CA ASP A 347 -11.13 -4.53 8.81
C ASP A 347 -9.89 -5.18 8.19
N ILE A 348 -10.04 -6.42 7.70
CA ILE A 348 -8.96 -7.17 7.04
C ILE A 348 -8.39 -6.46 5.81
N SER A 349 -9.06 -5.45 5.27
CA SER A 349 -8.55 -4.74 4.10
C SER A 349 -7.32 -3.88 4.39
N TYR A 350 -6.99 -3.63 5.65
CA TYR A 350 -5.70 -3.01 6.00
C TYR A 350 -4.48 -3.82 5.52
N TYR A 351 -4.60 -5.14 5.28
CA TYR A 351 -3.54 -5.92 4.66
C TYR A 351 -3.18 -5.47 3.24
N ILE A 352 -4.05 -4.71 2.57
CA ILE A 352 -3.80 -4.17 1.23
C ILE A 352 -2.66 -3.16 1.24
N LEU A 353 -2.45 -2.47 2.36
CA LEU A 353 -1.37 -1.48 2.50
C LEU A 353 0.03 -2.08 2.25
N SER A 354 0.24 -3.38 2.48
CA SER A 354 1.53 -4.04 2.24
C SER A 354 1.66 -4.66 0.85
N ILE A 355 0.57 -4.86 0.10
CA ILE A 355 0.57 -5.57 -1.18
C ILE A 355 1.49 -4.92 -2.22
N PRO A 356 1.42 -3.59 -2.48
CA PRO A 356 2.27 -2.96 -3.48
C PRO A 356 3.78 -3.13 -3.18
N PHE A 357 4.15 -3.06 -1.90
CA PHE A 357 5.52 -3.28 -1.46
C PHE A 357 6.01 -4.70 -1.78
N PHE A 358 5.22 -5.72 -1.48
CA PHE A 358 5.58 -7.12 -1.74
C PHE A 358 5.57 -7.49 -3.22
N ILE A 359 4.67 -6.92 -4.03
CA ILE A 359 4.72 -7.13 -5.48
C ILE A 359 6.00 -6.51 -6.05
N LEU A 360 6.37 -5.29 -5.66
CA LEU A 360 7.55 -4.62 -6.20
C LEU A 360 8.87 -5.20 -5.67
N SER A 361 8.87 -5.83 -4.49
CA SER A 361 10.04 -6.53 -3.95
C SER A 361 10.38 -7.83 -4.70
N LEU A 362 9.46 -8.43 -5.46
CA LEU A 362 9.75 -9.60 -6.27
C LEU A 362 10.75 -9.24 -7.39
N LYS A 363 11.90 -9.92 -7.43
CA LYS A 363 12.90 -9.73 -8.50
C LYS A 363 13.42 -11.07 -9.03
N GLU A 364 13.76 -11.16 -10.30
CA GLU A 364 14.44 -12.34 -10.83
C GLU A 364 15.92 -12.33 -10.43
N TYR A 365 16.44 -13.48 -9.98
CA TYR A 365 17.86 -13.68 -9.71
C TYR A 365 18.39 -14.81 -10.57
N LYS A 366 19.47 -14.54 -11.30
CA LYS A 366 20.30 -15.62 -11.84
C LYS A 366 21.11 -16.17 -10.69
N VAL A 367 20.90 -17.45 -10.41
CA VAL A 367 21.68 -18.18 -9.43
C VAL A 367 22.65 -19.03 -10.22
N ASP A 368 23.93 -18.65 -10.23
CA ASP A 368 24.96 -19.60 -10.62
C ASP A 368 25.10 -20.61 -9.49
N TRP A 369 24.36 -21.70 -9.64
CA TRP A 369 24.31 -22.83 -8.70
C TRP A 369 25.71 -23.38 -8.38
N PHE A 370 26.67 -23.19 -9.29
CA PHE A 370 28.04 -23.67 -9.16
C PHE A 370 28.97 -22.73 -8.38
N LEU A 371 28.66 -21.44 -8.27
CA LEU A 371 29.61 -20.45 -7.70
C LEU A 371 29.11 -19.78 -6.42
N GLY A 372 27.85 -20.00 -6.00
CA GLY A 372 27.30 -19.37 -4.81
C GLY A 372 27.24 -17.83 -4.85
N LYS A 373 27.58 -17.23 -6.00
CA LYS A 373 27.55 -15.78 -6.23
C LYS A 373 26.24 -15.40 -6.91
N VAL A 374 25.55 -14.43 -6.32
CA VAL A 374 24.38 -13.78 -6.93
C VAL A 374 24.91 -12.63 -7.78
N SER A 375 24.86 -12.75 -9.10
CA SER A 375 25.08 -11.64 -10.01
C SER A 375 23.74 -10.97 -10.33
N ILE A 376 23.69 -9.65 -10.14
CA ILE A 376 22.57 -8.83 -10.59
C ILE A 376 22.74 -8.67 -12.12
N PRO A 377 21.71 -8.91 -12.95
CA PRO A 377 21.78 -8.60 -14.37
C PRO A 377 21.84 -7.10 -14.62
#